data_AF-A0A7S1MPK0-F1
#
_entry.id   AF-A0A7S1MPK0-F1
#
_cell.length_a   1.000
_cell.length_b   1.000
_cell.length_c   1.000
_cell.angle_alpha   90.00
_cell.angle_beta   90.00
_cell.angle_gamma   90.00
#
_symmetry.space_group_name_H-M   'P 1'
#
loop_
_entity.id
_entity.type
_entity.pdbx_description
1 polymer ?
#
loop_
_entity_poly.entity_id
_entity_poly.type
_entity_poly.pdbx_seq_one_letter_code
_entity_poly.pdbx_strand_id
1 'polypeptide(L)'
;WYLAVLMDLAQLPLQSFKHGELIEREFVNIITRVNAVRQFGVESLASLLCNSAMLAANTSMSTQWMIVRGAAFLCGEFPYWLVNKRNTVAHLLADRVHQMPASLQSVAVSAVGKILGFAVRPSERHMVRRDGEEELTDPEDESTLADVVAAIVGDEKAEKVVASVAPLTRSDKARETSMTLTGPIAKFCSSVDPVVQERAQLVRYMASNLPTGAEETADGETEADAPFHVALFSTEVEPVAEGAQDAVEVPADVDFDTPFCETLPSLIESDGDDGDDSDDSDDSDAGFGKGMSVEAALRAERERQQRRRADMDMYYLKGGDAAAAAAGADASGTVDACACGGSSGAGGAGCAGEAP
;
A
#
# COMPACT_ATOMS: atom_id res chain seq x y z
N TRP A 1 -4.59 7.32 30.05
CA TRP A 1 -5.29 6.14 30.60
C TRP A 1 -5.98 5.32 29.52
N TYR A 2 -6.99 5.83 28.81
CA TYR A 2 -7.74 5.05 27.80
C TYR A 2 -6.83 4.43 26.72
N LEU A 3 -5.88 5.20 26.18
CA LEU A 3 -4.91 4.69 25.20
C LEU A 3 -4.06 3.54 25.76
N ALA A 4 -3.68 3.58 27.04
CA ALA A 4 -2.93 2.50 27.68
C ALA A 4 -3.77 1.22 27.79
N VAL A 5 -5.05 1.33 28.15
CA VAL A 5 -5.97 0.18 28.15
C VAL A 5 -6.09 -0.44 26.75
N LEU A 6 -6.17 0.38 25.70
CA LEU A 6 -6.18 -0.11 24.32
C LEU A 6 -4.86 -0.82 23.95
N MET A 7 -3.70 -0.32 24.40
CA MET A 7 -2.40 -0.98 24.19
C MET A 7 -2.32 -2.33 24.92
N ASP A 8 -2.85 -2.42 26.14
CA ASP A 8 -2.89 -3.66 26.90
C ASP A 8 -3.79 -4.70 26.20
N LEU A 9 -4.96 -4.27 25.73
CA LEU A 9 -5.89 -5.12 24.98
C LEU A 9 -5.28 -5.61 23.65
N ALA A 10 -4.58 -4.73 22.93
CA ALA A 10 -3.93 -5.06 21.66
C ALA A 10 -2.92 -6.22 21.79
N GLN A 11 -2.23 -6.29 22.93
CA GLN A 11 -1.15 -7.23 23.19
C GLN A 11 -1.61 -8.53 23.87
N LEU A 12 -2.91 -8.71 24.13
CA LEU A 12 -3.41 -9.95 24.72
C LEU A 12 -3.04 -11.16 23.83
N PRO A 13 -2.37 -12.18 24.37
CA PRO A 13 -1.91 -13.34 23.61
C PRO A 13 -3.06 -14.32 23.37
N LEU A 14 -4.01 -13.92 22.52
CA LEU A 14 -5.16 -14.72 22.15
C LEU A 14 -4.89 -15.48 20.84
N GLN A 15 -5.23 -16.76 20.79
CA GLN A 15 -5.14 -17.55 19.56
C GLN A 15 -6.06 -17.00 18.46
N SER A 16 -7.20 -16.44 18.85
CA SER A 16 -8.14 -15.79 17.93
C SER A 16 -8.54 -14.42 18.45
N PHE A 17 -7.81 -13.40 18.00
CA PHE A 17 -8.17 -12.02 18.21
C PHE A 17 -9.06 -11.55 17.06
N LYS A 18 -10.26 -11.02 17.35
CA LYS A 18 -11.21 -10.59 16.30
C LYS A 18 -11.43 -9.08 16.21
N HIS A 19 -10.82 -8.30 17.10
CA HIS A 19 -11.14 -6.88 17.29
C HIS A 19 -10.03 -5.95 16.78
N GLY A 20 -9.14 -6.45 15.92
CA GLY A 20 -7.96 -5.70 15.45
C GLY A 20 -8.33 -4.42 14.70
N GLU A 21 -9.33 -4.48 13.82
CA GLU A 21 -9.83 -3.32 13.07
C GLU A 21 -10.41 -2.23 14.00
N LEU A 22 -11.15 -2.64 15.03
CA LEU A 22 -11.71 -1.69 16.00
C LEU A 22 -10.59 -0.96 16.75
N ILE A 23 -9.60 -1.70 17.23
CA ILE A 23 -8.46 -1.11 17.97
C ILE A 23 -7.62 -0.22 17.05
N GLU A 24 -7.35 -0.67 15.82
CA GLU A 24 -6.66 0.13 14.80
C GLU A 24 -7.37 1.47 14.59
N ARG A 25 -8.69 1.44 14.36
CA ARG A 25 -9.49 2.64 14.15
C ARG A 25 -9.45 3.58 15.35
N GLU A 26 -9.58 3.04 16.56
CA GLU A 26 -9.50 3.87 17.77
C GLU A 26 -8.11 4.48 17.96
N PHE A 27 -7.02 3.74 17.71
CA PHE A 27 -5.68 4.32 17.74
C PHE A 27 -5.53 5.47 16.75
N VAL A 28 -5.96 5.28 15.51
CA VAL A 28 -5.92 6.33 14.49
C VAL A 28 -6.75 7.54 14.91
N ASN A 29 -8.00 7.33 15.35
CA ASN A 29 -8.90 8.42 15.76
C ASN A 29 -8.34 9.24 16.92
N ILE A 30 -7.83 8.58 17.96
CA ILE A 30 -7.34 9.25 19.16
C ILE A 30 -6.05 10.00 18.85
N ILE A 31 -5.07 9.34 18.23
CA ILE A 31 -3.74 9.91 18.03
C ILE A 31 -3.78 11.02 16.96
N THR A 32 -4.60 10.90 15.93
CA THR A 32 -4.74 11.98 14.94
C THR A 32 -5.45 13.22 15.51
N ARG A 33 -6.40 13.06 16.44
CA ARG A 33 -7.24 14.18 16.93
C ARG A 33 -6.83 14.76 18.27
N VAL A 34 -6.04 14.05 19.07
CA VAL A 34 -5.67 14.46 20.44
C VAL A 34 -4.16 14.62 20.55
N ASN A 35 -3.67 15.84 20.33
CA ASN A 35 -2.24 16.20 20.29
C ASN A 35 -1.50 15.78 21.58
N ALA A 36 -2.08 16.09 22.75
CA ALA A 36 -1.47 15.83 24.06
C ALA A 36 -1.15 14.35 24.37
N VAL A 37 -1.71 13.38 23.63
CA VAL A 37 -1.40 11.95 23.82
C VAL A 37 -0.53 11.37 22.71
N ARG A 38 -0.15 12.16 21.70
CA ARG A 38 0.56 11.66 20.51
C ARG A 38 1.93 11.11 20.85
N GLN A 39 2.71 11.78 21.69
CA GLN A 39 4.03 11.30 22.11
C GLN A 39 3.93 9.89 22.69
N PHE A 40 3.18 9.74 23.79
CA PHE A 40 2.95 8.45 24.43
C PHE A 40 2.40 7.39 23.46
N GLY A 41 1.45 7.77 22.61
CA GLY A 41 0.84 6.87 21.64
C GLY A 41 1.82 6.35 20.59
N VAL A 42 2.57 7.25 19.94
CA VAL A 42 3.50 6.91 18.86
C VAL A 42 4.70 6.12 19.40
N GLU A 43 5.26 6.51 20.55
CA GLU A 43 6.34 5.76 21.20
C GLU A 43 5.90 4.34 21.55
N SER A 44 4.69 4.19 22.12
CA SER A 44 4.13 2.87 22.45
C SER A 44 3.86 2.04 21.19
N LEU A 45 3.28 2.63 20.15
CA LEU A 45 2.95 1.94 18.90
C LEU A 45 4.20 1.50 18.12
N ALA A 46 5.27 2.29 18.15
CA ALA A 46 6.55 1.91 17.53
C ALA A 46 7.07 0.57 18.07
N SER A 47 6.86 0.29 19.36
CA SER A 47 7.22 -0.99 19.98
C SER A 47 6.36 -2.17 19.47
N LEU A 48 5.13 -1.93 19.02
CA LEU A 48 4.26 -2.98 18.48
C LEU A 48 4.71 -3.47 17.10
N LEU A 49 5.46 -2.64 16.35
CA LEU A 49 5.98 -2.99 15.03
C LEU A 49 6.95 -4.17 15.07
N CYS A 50 7.60 -4.43 16.20
CA CYS A 50 8.51 -5.56 16.38
C CYS A 50 7.91 -6.68 17.26
N ASN A 51 6.63 -6.56 17.65
CA ASN A 51 5.98 -7.55 18.50
C ASN A 51 5.82 -8.89 17.76
N SER A 52 6.66 -9.85 18.12
CA SER A 52 6.73 -11.15 17.47
C SER A 52 5.45 -11.97 17.60
N ALA A 53 4.68 -11.81 18.68
CA ALA A 53 3.41 -12.53 18.85
C ALA A 53 2.36 -12.04 17.85
N MET A 54 2.25 -10.73 17.66
CA MET A 54 1.30 -10.13 16.71
C MET A 54 1.69 -10.44 15.26
N LEU A 55 3.00 -10.41 14.96
CA LEU A 55 3.54 -10.70 13.62
C LEU A 55 3.60 -12.20 13.29
N ALA A 56 3.60 -13.10 14.28
CA ALA A 56 3.56 -14.54 14.05
C ALA A 56 2.13 -15.12 14.08
N ALA A 57 1.14 -14.31 14.45
CA ALA A 57 -0.26 -14.76 14.49
C ALA A 57 -0.76 -15.14 13.09
N ASN A 58 -1.53 -16.22 13.01
CA ASN A 58 -2.16 -16.63 11.75
C ASN A 58 -3.21 -15.59 11.36
N THR A 59 -3.01 -14.91 10.23
CA THR A 59 -3.85 -13.81 9.73
C THR A 59 -5.29 -14.21 9.43
N SER A 60 -5.56 -15.50 9.18
CA SER A 60 -6.91 -16.06 9.02
C SER A 60 -7.63 -16.26 10.35
N MET A 61 -6.87 -16.45 11.45
CA MET A 61 -7.44 -16.71 12.78
C MET A 61 -7.46 -15.48 13.67
N SER A 62 -6.49 -14.58 13.52
CA SER A 62 -6.29 -13.37 14.31
C SER A 62 -6.21 -12.13 13.43
N THR A 63 -6.86 -11.05 13.87
CA THR A 63 -6.82 -9.74 13.23
C THR A 63 -5.83 -8.77 13.88
N GLN A 64 -4.97 -9.23 14.80
CA GLN A 64 -3.96 -8.39 15.47
C GLN A 64 -2.99 -7.69 14.52
N TRP A 65 -2.74 -8.24 13.34
CA TRP A 65 -1.93 -7.60 12.31
C TRP A 65 -2.51 -6.25 11.83
N MET A 66 -3.82 -6.05 11.93
CA MET A 66 -4.47 -4.75 11.63
C MET A 66 -4.04 -3.67 12.63
N ILE A 67 -3.77 -4.05 13.88
CA ILE A 67 -3.24 -3.12 14.88
C ILE A 67 -1.83 -2.68 14.50
N VAL A 68 -1.00 -3.61 14.00
CA VAL A 68 0.34 -3.29 13.46
C VAL A 68 0.22 -2.36 12.25
N ARG A 69 -0.84 -2.49 11.44
CA ARG A 69 -1.14 -1.58 10.32
C ARG A 69 -1.43 -0.16 10.80
N GLY A 70 -2.28 -0.01 11.82
CA GLY A 70 -2.50 1.29 12.47
C GLY A 70 -1.23 1.87 13.09
N ALA A 71 -0.43 1.03 13.75
CA ALA A 71 0.86 1.42 14.31
C ALA A 71 1.81 1.95 13.24
N ALA A 72 1.92 1.25 12.11
CA ALA A 72 2.76 1.63 10.98
C ALA A 72 2.31 2.98 10.40
N PHE A 73 1.01 3.16 10.18
CA PHE A 73 0.44 4.42 9.72
C PHE A 73 0.83 5.58 10.64
N LEU A 74 0.60 5.44 11.95
CA LEU A 74 0.83 6.49 12.93
C LEU A 74 2.31 6.81 13.15
N CYS A 75 3.20 5.81 13.06
CA CYS A 75 4.64 6.04 13.07
C CYS A 75 5.09 6.87 11.85
N GLY A 76 4.48 6.65 10.69
CA GLY A 76 4.72 7.45 9.49
C GLY A 76 4.12 8.86 9.55
N GLU A 77 2.99 9.03 10.23
CA GLU A 77 2.34 10.35 10.40
C GLU A 77 3.10 11.26 11.37
N PHE A 78 3.71 10.69 12.40
CA PHE A 78 4.30 11.45 13.50
C PHE A 78 5.77 11.06 13.73
N PRO A 79 6.64 11.18 12.71
CA PRO A 79 8.03 10.73 12.78
C PRO A 79 8.87 11.46 13.84
N TYR A 80 8.46 12.67 14.24
CA TYR A 80 9.09 13.43 15.32
C TYR A 80 8.93 12.80 16.71
N TRP A 81 7.92 11.95 16.94
CA TRP A 81 7.72 11.24 18.20
C TRP A 81 8.40 9.86 18.19
N LEU A 82 9.11 9.50 17.13
CA LEU A 82 9.88 8.25 17.07
C LEU A 82 11.21 8.41 17.79
N VAL A 83 11.43 7.57 18.80
CA VAL A 83 12.68 7.47 19.57
C VAL A 83 13.86 7.04 18.71
N ASN A 84 13.63 6.15 17.72
CA ASN A 84 14.70 5.69 16.84
C ASN A 84 14.17 5.44 15.42
N LYS A 85 14.34 6.41 14.53
CA LYS A 85 13.82 6.33 13.15
C LYS A 85 14.45 5.19 12.36
N ARG A 86 15.76 4.95 12.51
CA ARG A 86 16.46 3.83 11.83
C ARG A 86 15.82 2.49 12.19
N ASN A 87 15.61 2.24 13.48
CA ASN A 87 15.05 0.99 14.00
C ASN A 87 13.58 0.83 13.59
N THR A 88 12.79 1.90 13.66
CA THR A 88 11.40 1.88 13.18
C THR A 88 11.32 1.51 11.71
N VAL A 89 12.16 2.10 10.86
CA VAL A 89 12.22 1.74 9.43
C VAL A 89 12.63 0.29 9.23
N ALA A 90 13.61 -0.22 10.00
CA ALA A 90 14.00 -1.62 9.95
C ALA A 90 12.85 -2.57 10.32
N HIS A 91 12.01 -2.22 11.30
CA HIS A 91 10.83 -3.02 11.66
C HIS A 91 9.74 -2.96 10.59
N LEU A 92 9.50 -1.79 9.99
CA LEU A 92 8.51 -1.62 8.91
C LEU A 92 8.88 -2.40 7.65
N LEU A 93 10.18 -2.58 7.37
CA LEU A 93 10.69 -3.37 6.24
C LEU A 93 11.11 -4.79 6.63
N ALA A 94 10.77 -5.25 7.83
CA ALA A 94 11.14 -6.57 8.29
C ALA A 94 10.46 -7.68 7.48
N ASP A 95 11.14 -8.83 7.36
CA ASP A 95 10.64 -10.00 6.63
C ASP A 95 9.26 -10.47 7.08
N ARG A 96 8.97 -10.33 8.38
CA ARG A 96 7.65 -10.65 8.92
C ARG A 96 6.57 -9.74 8.36
N VAL A 97 6.84 -8.44 8.20
CA VAL A 97 5.89 -7.49 7.60
C VAL A 97 5.67 -7.81 6.12
N HIS A 98 6.72 -8.21 5.40
CA HIS A 98 6.60 -8.66 4.01
C HIS A 98 5.72 -9.91 3.84
N GLN A 99 5.58 -10.74 4.88
CA GLN A 99 4.69 -11.92 4.88
C GLN A 99 3.23 -11.58 5.25
N MET A 100 2.94 -10.34 5.65
CA MET A 100 1.60 -9.91 6.04
C MET A 100 0.73 -9.56 4.83
N PRO A 101 -0.60 -9.35 4.99
CA PRO A 101 -1.46 -8.93 3.90
C PRO A 101 -0.99 -7.62 3.24
N ALA A 102 -1.24 -7.47 1.94
CA ALA A 102 -0.82 -6.31 1.14
C ALA A 102 -1.29 -4.95 1.73
N SER A 103 -2.44 -4.94 2.40
CA SER A 103 -2.92 -3.73 3.10
C SER A 103 -2.03 -3.27 4.25
N LEU A 104 -1.33 -4.18 4.95
CA LEU A 104 -0.31 -3.80 5.94
C LEU A 104 1.01 -3.42 5.25
N GLN A 105 1.44 -4.20 4.26
CA GLN A 105 2.68 -3.91 3.52
C GLN A 105 2.68 -2.50 2.90
N SER A 106 1.59 -2.12 2.23
CA SER A 106 1.47 -0.82 1.55
C SER A 106 1.50 0.36 2.53
N VAL A 107 0.90 0.19 3.72
CA VAL A 107 0.96 1.19 4.79
C VAL A 107 2.36 1.27 5.39
N ALA A 108 3.02 0.14 5.61
CA ALA A 108 4.38 0.10 6.14
C ALA A 108 5.38 0.80 5.20
N VAL A 109 5.32 0.49 3.90
CA VAL A 109 6.16 1.14 2.88
C VAL A 109 5.87 2.64 2.80
N SER A 110 4.60 3.06 2.81
CA SER A 110 4.25 4.48 2.86
C SER A 110 4.78 5.18 4.11
N ALA A 111 4.74 4.53 5.27
CA ALA A 111 5.28 5.07 6.51
C ALA A 111 6.80 5.26 6.43
N VAL A 112 7.52 4.32 5.82
CA VAL A 112 8.96 4.47 5.55
C VAL A 112 9.24 5.70 4.67
N GLY A 113 8.44 5.91 3.62
CA GLY A 113 8.56 7.10 2.77
C GLY A 113 8.39 8.42 3.54
N LYS A 114 7.41 8.48 4.45
CA LYS A 114 7.17 9.66 5.30
C LYS A 114 8.31 9.89 6.31
N ILE A 115 8.80 8.82 6.95
CA ILE A 115 9.94 8.89 7.88
C ILE A 115 11.20 9.37 7.13
N LEU A 116 11.44 8.86 5.93
CA LEU A 116 12.53 9.34 5.07
C LEU A 116 12.37 10.82 4.73
N GLY A 117 11.17 11.23 4.29
CA GLY A 117 10.87 12.63 3.98
C GLY A 117 11.17 13.55 5.17
N PHE A 118 10.73 13.15 6.38
CA PHE A 118 11.04 13.87 7.61
C PHE A 118 12.54 13.91 7.93
N ALA A 119 13.26 12.80 7.77
CA ALA A 119 14.70 12.73 8.03
C ALA A 119 15.53 13.60 7.06
N VAL A 120 15.02 13.83 5.85
CA VAL A 120 15.62 14.78 4.89
C VAL A 120 15.30 16.21 5.28
N ARG A 121 14.01 16.52 5.44
CA ARG A 121 13.55 17.84 5.87
C ARG A 121 12.18 17.73 6.55
N PRO A 122 12.08 18.11 7.84
CA PRO A 122 10.80 18.25 8.51
C PRO A 122 9.92 19.31 7.82
N SER A 123 8.65 18.98 7.59
CA SER A 123 7.66 19.94 7.09
C SER A 123 7.11 20.83 8.21
N GLU A 124 6.38 21.90 7.84
CA GLU A 124 5.81 22.86 8.79
C GLU A 124 4.98 22.18 9.89
N ARG A 125 4.14 21.19 9.55
CA ARG A 125 3.36 20.41 10.52
C ARG A 125 4.23 19.75 11.60
N HIS A 126 5.42 19.33 11.21
CA HIS A 126 6.34 18.68 12.14
C HIS A 126 7.02 19.68 13.09
N MET A 127 7.15 20.93 12.65
CA MET A 127 7.79 22.01 13.41
C MET A 127 6.77 22.75 14.31
N VAL A 128 5.54 22.93 13.83
CA VAL A 128 4.49 23.68 14.54
C VAL A 128 3.73 22.74 15.47
N ARG A 129 4.14 22.69 16.72
CA ARG A 129 3.42 22.03 17.82
C ARG A 129 2.23 22.88 18.25
N ARG A 130 1.11 22.24 18.62
CA ARG A 130 -0.11 22.90 19.11
C ARG A 130 -0.82 22.04 20.15
N ASP A 131 -1.73 22.65 20.91
CA ASP A 131 -2.68 21.98 21.81
C ASP A 131 -2.01 21.04 22.83
N GLY A 132 -0.96 21.53 23.48
CA GLY A 132 -0.24 20.83 24.55
C GLY A 132 0.98 20.04 24.09
N GLU A 133 1.22 19.90 22.78
CA GLU A 133 2.49 19.32 22.28
C GLU A 133 3.71 20.22 22.54
N GLU A 134 3.50 21.53 22.68
CA GLU A 134 4.57 22.50 22.93
C GLU A 134 5.26 22.31 24.29
N GLU A 135 4.57 21.70 25.25
CA GLU A 135 5.08 21.43 26.60
C GLU A 135 5.83 20.09 26.68
N LEU A 136 5.74 19.27 25.64
CA LEU A 136 6.34 17.95 25.58
C LEU A 136 7.80 18.03 25.18
N THR A 137 8.62 17.12 25.72
CA THR A 137 10.04 17.04 25.37
C THR A 137 10.21 16.15 24.16
N ASP A 138 10.91 16.66 23.14
CA ASP A 138 11.26 15.88 21.95
C ASP A 138 12.10 14.64 22.35
N PRO A 139 11.85 13.48 21.73
CA PRO A 139 12.62 12.28 22.00
C PRO A 139 14.05 12.43 21.47
N GLU A 140 15.01 11.93 22.24
CA GLU A 140 16.40 11.82 21.79
C GLU A 140 16.51 10.73 20.70
N ASP A 141 16.72 11.14 19.45
CA ASP A 141 17.00 10.21 18.35
C ASP A 141 18.41 10.46 17.79
N GLU A 142 19.28 9.47 17.96
CA GLU A 142 20.66 9.48 17.48
C GLU A 142 20.77 9.09 15.99
N SER A 143 19.67 8.69 15.34
CA SER A 143 19.67 8.24 13.95
C SER A 143 20.00 9.39 12.99
N THR A 144 21.03 9.21 12.16
CA THR A 144 21.34 10.16 11.07
C THR A 144 20.49 9.88 9.82
N LEU A 145 20.45 10.81 8.87
CA LEU A 145 19.83 10.55 7.55
C LEU A 145 20.48 9.34 6.85
N ALA A 146 21.80 9.19 6.96
CA ALA A 146 22.54 8.06 6.40
C ALA A 146 22.07 6.73 7.00
N ASP A 147 21.80 6.70 8.32
CA ASP A 147 21.26 5.53 9.01
C ASP A 147 19.88 5.14 8.50
N VAL A 148 19.00 6.11 8.30
CA VAL A 148 17.65 5.88 7.76
C VAL A 148 17.73 5.32 6.34
N VAL A 149 18.58 5.91 5.47
CA VAL A 149 18.78 5.43 4.10
C VAL A 149 19.34 4.00 4.07
N ALA A 150 20.31 3.72 4.95
CA ALA A 150 20.89 2.39 5.10
C ALA A 150 19.85 1.35 5.50
N ALA A 151 18.92 1.70 6.40
CA ALA A 151 17.81 0.83 6.76
C ALA A 151 16.84 0.54 5.60
N ILE A 152 16.80 1.40 4.57
CA ILE A 152 15.92 1.22 3.39
C ILE A 152 16.60 0.41 2.29
N VAL A 153 17.80 0.83 1.86
CA VAL A 153 18.47 0.34 0.64
C VAL A 153 19.73 -0.50 0.94
N GLY A 154 20.14 -0.59 2.20
CA GLY A 154 21.34 -1.30 2.67
C GLY A 154 22.58 -0.42 2.78
N ASP A 155 23.52 -0.80 3.66
CA ASP A 155 24.69 0.01 4.06
C ASP A 155 25.60 0.39 2.86
N GLU A 156 25.85 -0.52 1.91
CA GLU A 156 26.75 -0.27 0.76
C GLU A 156 26.27 0.86 -0.18
N LYS A 157 24.95 1.06 -0.26
CA LYS A 157 24.36 2.12 -1.08
C LYS A 157 24.18 3.41 -0.28
N ALA A 158 23.98 3.33 1.04
CA ALA A 158 23.92 4.52 1.88
C ALA A 158 25.20 5.34 1.80
N GLU A 159 26.38 4.71 1.89
CA GLU A 159 27.66 5.41 1.75
C GLU A 159 27.82 6.06 0.37
N LYS A 160 27.40 5.41 -0.71
CA LYS A 160 27.48 5.97 -2.07
C LYS A 160 26.50 7.11 -2.30
N VAL A 161 25.27 7.00 -1.80
CA VAL A 161 24.24 8.06 -1.90
C VAL A 161 24.65 9.29 -1.10
N VAL A 162 25.21 9.08 0.11
CA VAL A 162 25.69 10.17 0.97
C VAL A 162 27.01 10.76 0.46
N ALA A 163 27.88 9.97 -0.18
CA ALA A 163 29.12 10.46 -0.78
C ALA A 163 28.92 11.11 -2.16
N SER A 164 27.87 10.74 -2.91
CA SER A 164 27.56 11.31 -4.23
C SER A 164 26.73 12.59 -4.14
N VAL A 165 26.97 13.43 -3.13
CA VAL A 165 26.49 14.82 -3.01
C VAL A 165 27.18 15.72 -4.04
N ALA A 166 27.19 15.27 -5.29
CA ALA A 166 27.70 15.95 -6.46
C ALA A 166 26.54 16.09 -7.46
N PRO A 167 26.47 17.20 -8.21
CA PRO A 167 25.33 17.47 -9.08
C PRO A 167 25.30 16.42 -10.19
N LEU A 168 24.32 15.53 -10.15
CA LEU A 168 24.14 14.56 -11.23
C LEU A 168 23.27 15.18 -12.32
N THR A 169 23.96 15.65 -13.36
CA THR A 169 23.38 15.80 -14.69
C THR A 169 22.76 14.47 -15.11
N ARG A 170 21.48 14.52 -15.50
CA ARG A 170 20.66 13.45 -16.10
C ARG A 170 21.47 12.66 -17.14
N SER A 171 22.11 11.56 -16.73
CA SER A 171 22.91 10.68 -17.59
C SER A 171 22.68 9.23 -17.18
N ASP A 172 22.80 8.34 -18.17
CA ASP A 172 22.35 6.94 -18.24
C ASP A 172 22.69 6.02 -17.05
N LYS A 173 23.52 6.46 -16.10
CA LYS A 173 23.84 5.74 -14.85
C LYS A 173 22.66 5.57 -13.90
N ALA A 174 21.69 6.49 -13.90
CA ALA A 174 20.46 6.35 -13.10
C ALA A 174 19.65 5.09 -13.48
N ARG A 175 19.75 4.68 -14.76
CA ARG A 175 19.07 3.49 -15.31
C ARG A 175 19.69 2.19 -14.81
N GLU A 176 21.01 2.16 -14.64
CA GLU A 176 21.75 0.96 -14.20
C GLU A 176 21.62 0.73 -12.68
N THR A 177 21.62 1.80 -11.87
CA THR A 177 21.31 1.70 -10.42
C THR A 177 19.85 1.33 -10.12
N SER A 178 18.93 1.53 -11.07
CA SER A 178 17.52 1.18 -10.94
C SER A 178 17.26 -0.34 -11.04
N MET A 179 18.14 -1.10 -11.72
CA MET A 179 17.91 -2.52 -12.00
C MET A 179 18.37 -3.48 -10.87
N THR A 180 19.32 -3.10 -10.01
CA THR A 180 19.72 -3.95 -8.88
C THR A 180 18.86 -3.66 -7.64
N LEU A 181 17.83 -4.48 -7.44
CA LEU A 181 17.03 -4.52 -6.23
C LEU A 181 17.87 -5.05 -5.06
N THR A 182 18.38 -4.14 -4.22
CA THR A 182 19.19 -4.48 -3.04
C THR A 182 18.64 -3.78 -1.80
N GLY A 183 18.88 -4.36 -0.63
CA GLY A 183 18.46 -3.83 0.67
C GLY A 183 17.08 -4.31 1.13
N PRO A 184 16.66 -3.94 2.36
CA PRO A 184 15.39 -4.39 2.95
C PRO A 184 14.16 -4.08 2.09
N ILE A 185 14.12 -2.92 1.42
CA ILE A 185 12.97 -2.52 0.59
C ILE A 185 12.80 -3.38 -0.68
N ALA A 186 13.86 -4.06 -1.13
CA ALA A 186 13.87 -4.81 -2.38
C ALA A 186 12.75 -5.86 -2.45
N LYS A 187 12.41 -6.50 -1.32
CA LYS A 187 11.36 -7.52 -1.24
C LYS A 187 9.98 -6.95 -1.58
N PHE A 188 9.72 -5.71 -1.17
CA PHE A 188 8.46 -5.01 -1.43
C PHE A 188 8.37 -4.51 -2.88
N CYS A 189 9.51 -4.13 -3.47
CA CYS A 189 9.62 -3.74 -4.88
C CYS A 189 9.31 -4.88 -5.88
N SER A 190 9.34 -6.13 -5.42
CA SER A 190 8.95 -7.32 -6.15
C SER A 190 7.64 -7.94 -5.63
N SER A 191 6.82 -7.16 -4.91
CA SER A 191 5.51 -7.63 -4.46
C SER A 191 4.59 -7.94 -5.64
N VAL A 192 3.72 -8.94 -5.45
CA VAL A 192 2.66 -9.28 -6.41
C VAL A 192 1.54 -8.25 -6.38
N ASP A 193 1.37 -7.53 -5.28
CA ASP A 193 0.38 -6.47 -5.16
C ASP A 193 0.91 -5.17 -5.80
N PRO A 194 0.25 -4.63 -6.84
CA PRO A 194 0.74 -3.45 -7.56
C PRO A 194 0.89 -2.22 -6.66
N VAL A 195 0.01 -2.03 -5.68
CA VAL A 195 0.05 -0.86 -4.79
C VAL A 195 1.27 -0.93 -3.87
N VAL A 196 1.58 -2.11 -3.33
CA VAL A 196 2.81 -2.32 -2.56
C VAL A 196 4.04 -2.09 -3.43
N GLN A 197 4.02 -2.66 -4.64
CA GLN A 197 5.13 -2.57 -5.59
C GLN A 197 5.43 -1.12 -5.95
N GLU A 198 4.45 -0.35 -6.41
CA GLU A 198 4.59 1.05 -6.82
C GLU A 198 5.11 1.92 -5.69
N ARG A 199 4.53 1.79 -4.49
CA ARG A 199 4.97 2.53 -3.30
C ARG A 199 6.41 2.19 -2.92
N ALA A 200 6.80 0.92 -3.01
CA ALA A 200 8.15 0.48 -2.68
C ALA A 200 9.17 0.99 -3.69
N GLN A 201 8.82 0.95 -4.98
CA GLN A 201 9.65 1.51 -6.05
C GLN A 201 9.83 3.02 -5.87
N LEU A 202 8.75 3.74 -5.52
CA LEU A 202 8.82 5.15 -5.20
C LEU A 202 9.77 5.40 -4.02
N VAL A 203 9.57 4.74 -2.87
CA VAL A 203 10.42 4.93 -1.69
C VAL A 203 11.88 4.56 -1.96
N ARG A 204 12.15 3.49 -2.71
CA ARG A 204 13.50 3.14 -3.15
C ARG A 204 14.11 4.23 -4.02
N TYR A 205 13.34 4.78 -4.95
CA TYR A 205 13.78 5.87 -5.81
C TYR A 205 14.13 7.11 -4.98
N MET A 206 13.27 7.49 -4.02
CA MET A 206 13.52 8.62 -3.12
C MET A 206 14.81 8.41 -2.30
N ALA A 207 14.96 7.24 -1.67
CA ALA A 207 16.14 6.93 -0.86
C ALA A 207 17.45 6.88 -1.67
N SER A 208 17.36 6.57 -2.98
CA SER A 208 18.53 6.50 -3.86
C SER A 208 18.86 7.83 -4.56
N ASN A 209 17.91 8.77 -4.60
CA ASN A 209 18.03 10.05 -5.32
C ASN A 209 17.73 11.22 -4.38
N LEU A 210 18.32 11.18 -3.18
CA LEU A 210 18.22 12.27 -2.21
C LEU A 210 18.81 13.57 -2.77
N PRO A 211 18.31 14.74 -2.33
CA PRO A 211 18.84 16.01 -2.80
C PRO A 211 20.26 16.17 -2.33
N THR A 212 21.15 16.46 -3.26
CA THR A 212 22.56 16.70 -2.98
C THR A 212 22.75 18.14 -2.52
N GLY A 213 22.87 18.37 -1.21
CA GLY A 213 23.35 19.62 -0.61
C GLY A 213 22.46 20.84 -0.83
N ALA A 214 22.02 21.47 0.24
CA ALA A 214 21.62 22.87 0.17
C ALA A 214 22.87 23.66 -0.26
N GLU A 215 22.86 24.28 -1.44
CA GLU A 215 23.89 25.28 -1.76
C GLU A 215 23.76 26.38 -0.70
N GLU A 216 24.76 26.52 0.18
CA GLU A 216 24.91 27.71 1.00
C GLU A 216 25.18 28.88 0.04
N THR A 217 24.11 29.55 -0.40
CA THR A 217 24.23 30.87 -1.01
C THR A 217 24.67 31.84 0.07
N ALA A 218 25.56 32.76 -0.28
CA ALA A 218 26.21 33.71 0.63
C ALA A 218 25.25 34.70 1.35
N ASP A 219 23.94 34.59 1.08
CA ASP A 219 22.90 35.51 1.51
C ASP A 219 21.86 34.83 2.45
N GLY A 220 22.24 33.87 3.29
CA GLY A 220 21.49 33.49 4.52
C GLY A 220 20.04 32.98 4.39
N GLU A 221 19.47 32.92 3.18
CA GLU A 221 18.13 32.43 2.88
C GLU A 221 18.27 31.27 1.89
N THR A 222 18.47 30.06 2.41
CA THR A 222 18.55 28.87 1.59
C THR A 222 17.16 28.26 1.39
N GLU A 223 16.38 28.83 0.47
CA GLU A 223 15.30 28.09 -0.18
C GLU A 223 15.91 27.18 -1.26
N ALA A 224 16.65 26.16 -0.84
CA ALA A 224 16.84 25.02 -1.72
C ALA A 224 15.48 24.32 -1.79
N ASP A 225 14.79 24.42 -2.94
CA ASP A 225 13.56 23.68 -3.20
C ASP A 225 13.77 22.24 -2.76
N ALA A 226 13.05 21.83 -1.70
CA ALA A 226 13.12 20.46 -1.26
C ALA A 226 12.76 19.60 -2.47
N PRO A 227 13.58 18.61 -2.81
CA PRO A 227 13.39 17.88 -4.04
C PRO A 227 11.97 17.33 -4.04
N PHE A 228 11.36 17.27 -5.22
CA PHE A 228 9.95 16.94 -5.42
C PHE A 228 9.44 15.79 -4.54
N HIS A 229 10.29 14.78 -4.29
CA HIS A 229 9.95 13.64 -3.44
C HIS A 229 9.76 13.97 -1.94
N VAL A 230 10.48 14.94 -1.39
CA VAL A 230 10.27 15.47 -0.04
C VAL A 230 9.03 16.35 0.01
N ALA A 231 8.78 17.14 -1.04
CA ALA A 231 7.58 17.97 -1.16
C ALA A 231 6.29 17.14 -1.09
N LEU A 232 6.30 15.90 -1.61
CA LEU A 232 5.17 14.98 -1.58
C LEU A 232 4.59 14.72 -0.18
N PHE A 233 5.43 14.73 0.85
CA PHE A 233 5.01 14.52 2.24
C PHE A 233 5.01 15.81 3.06
N SER A 234 5.32 16.95 2.43
CA SER A 234 5.45 18.21 3.12
C SER A 234 4.10 18.91 3.31
N THR A 235 3.25 18.85 2.30
CA THR A 235 1.93 19.50 2.31
C THR A 235 0.86 18.55 2.80
N GLU A 236 -0.04 19.07 3.63
CA GLU A 236 -1.27 18.36 3.98
C GLU A 236 -2.18 18.37 2.75
N VAL A 237 -2.57 17.19 2.30
CA VAL A 237 -3.62 17.08 1.29
C VAL A 237 -4.94 17.29 2.01
N GLU A 238 -5.53 18.47 1.82
CA GLU A 238 -6.87 18.73 2.33
C GLU A 238 -7.84 17.68 1.75
N PRO A 239 -8.75 17.12 2.56
CA PRO A 239 -9.71 16.15 2.08
C PRO A 239 -10.53 16.78 0.96
N VAL A 240 -10.44 16.19 -0.22
CA VAL A 240 -11.25 16.58 -1.38
C VAL A 240 -12.68 16.15 -1.10
N ALA A 241 -13.61 17.11 -1.00
CA ALA A 241 -15.01 16.82 -0.77
C ALA A 241 -15.58 15.98 -1.92
N GLU A 242 -16.54 15.10 -1.60
CA GLU A 242 -17.32 14.41 -2.63
C GLU A 242 -18.00 15.45 -3.54
N GLY A 243 -17.69 15.43 -4.84
CA GLY A 243 -18.18 16.40 -5.82
C GLY A 243 -17.26 17.60 -6.09
N ALA A 244 -16.12 17.75 -5.39
CA ALA A 244 -15.17 18.84 -5.66
C ALA A 244 -14.57 18.77 -7.09
N GLN A 245 -14.48 17.57 -7.67
CA GLN A 245 -14.03 17.39 -9.05
C GLN A 245 -15.04 17.94 -10.08
N ASP A 246 -16.34 17.90 -9.78
CA ASP A 246 -17.40 18.42 -10.66
C ASP A 246 -17.40 19.96 -10.69
N ALA A 247 -16.82 20.59 -9.67
CA ALA A 247 -16.67 22.04 -9.55
C ALA A 247 -15.42 22.60 -10.26
N VAL A 248 -14.56 21.73 -10.82
CA VAL A 248 -13.38 22.16 -11.57
C VAL A 248 -13.81 22.64 -12.95
N GLU A 249 -13.78 23.95 -13.18
CA GLU A 249 -13.99 24.53 -14.50
C GLU A 249 -12.81 24.16 -15.42
N VAL A 250 -13.11 23.45 -16.50
CA VAL A 250 -12.11 23.08 -17.51
C VAL A 250 -11.72 24.32 -18.31
N PRO A 251 -10.44 24.70 -18.37
CA PRO A 251 -9.98 25.78 -19.23
C PRO A 251 -10.25 25.47 -20.72
N ALA A 252 -10.69 26.47 -21.48
CA ALA A 252 -11.10 26.31 -22.87
C ALA A 252 -9.96 25.87 -23.82
N ASP A 253 -8.72 25.98 -23.37
CA ASP A 253 -7.48 25.64 -24.07
C ASP A 253 -6.92 24.25 -23.70
N VAL A 254 -7.57 23.50 -22.80
CA VAL A 254 -7.17 22.12 -22.50
C VAL A 254 -7.63 21.19 -23.61
N ASP A 255 -6.66 20.74 -24.41
CA ASP A 255 -6.88 19.71 -25.43
C ASP A 255 -6.87 18.32 -24.80
N PHE A 256 -8.04 17.67 -24.79
CA PHE A 256 -8.21 16.31 -24.27
C PHE A 256 -7.82 15.21 -25.26
N ASP A 257 -7.64 15.57 -26.53
CA ASP A 257 -7.31 14.62 -27.59
C ASP A 257 -5.78 14.43 -27.73
N THR A 258 -4.99 15.35 -27.17
CA THR A 258 -3.54 15.19 -27.08
C THR A 258 -3.17 14.29 -25.89
N PRO A 259 -2.44 13.18 -26.10
CA PRO A 259 -2.04 12.29 -25.02
C PRO A 259 -1.20 13.04 -23.98
N PHE A 260 -1.48 12.82 -22.69
CA PHE A 260 -0.72 13.41 -21.59
C PHE A 260 0.78 13.08 -21.64
N CYS A 261 1.14 11.96 -22.30
CA CYS A 261 2.51 11.53 -22.48
C CYS A 261 2.74 11.07 -23.93
N GLU A 262 3.51 11.85 -24.68
CA GLU A 262 3.84 11.57 -26.08
C GLU A 262 4.59 10.24 -26.28
N THR A 263 5.29 9.77 -25.24
CA THR A 263 6.06 8.52 -25.26
C THR A 263 5.26 7.30 -24.82
N LEU A 264 4.02 7.46 -24.33
CA LEU A 264 3.18 6.34 -23.92
C LEU A 264 2.88 5.37 -25.08
N PRO A 265 2.56 5.84 -26.30
CA PRO A 265 2.31 4.96 -27.45
C PRO A 265 3.50 4.08 -27.80
N SER A 266 4.72 4.63 -27.80
CA SER A 266 5.94 3.86 -28.12
C SER A 266 6.33 2.86 -27.03
N LEU A 267 6.03 3.16 -25.75
CA LEU A 267 6.22 2.22 -24.64
C LEU A 267 5.23 1.05 -24.70
N ILE A 268 4.00 1.29 -25.14
CA ILE A 268 2.97 0.25 -25.32
C ILE A 268 3.30 -0.63 -26.53
N GLU A 269 3.82 -0.05 -27.62
CA GLU A 269 4.26 -0.81 -28.80
C GLU A 269 5.44 -1.75 -28.48
N SER A 270 6.32 -1.40 -27.54
CA SER A 270 7.47 -2.25 -27.18
C SER A 270 7.16 -3.48 -26.32
N ASP A 271 6.02 -3.51 -25.63
CA ASP A 271 5.60 -4.65 -24.78
C ASP A 271 4.80 -5.72 -25.55
N GLY A 272 4.56 -5.51 -26.87
CA GLY A 272 3.79 -6.42 -27.73
C GLY A 272 4.63 -7.40 -28.56
N ASP A 273 5.96 -7.32 -28.51
CA ASP A 273 6.89 -8.14 -29.32
C ASP A 273 7.55 -9.25 -28.48
N ASP A 274 6.74 -10.02 -27.75
CA ASP A 274 7.17 -11.34 -27.29
C ASP A 274 6.89 -12.33 -28.41
N GLY A 275 7.97 -12.69 -29.12
CA GLY A 275 7.95 -13.57 -30.28
C GLY A 275 7.29 -14.92 -29.99
N ASP A 276 6.29 -15.23 -30.81
CA ASP A 276 5.81 -16.60 -31.02
C ASP A 276 6.28 -17.04 -32.41
N ASP A 277 7.52 -17.55 -32.47
CA ASP A 277 8.00 -18.36 -33.58
C ASP A 277 7.29 -19.73 -33.48
N SER A 278 6.09 -19.82 -34.03
CA SER A 278 5.51 -21.11 -34.42
C SER A 278 4.94 -21.02 -35.84
N ASP A 279 5.73 -21.59 -36.74
CA ASP A 279 5.47 -22.04 -38.11
C ASP A 279 4.05 -22.60 -38.31
N ASP A 280 3.22 -21.97 -39.15
CA ASP A 280 2.37 -22.68 -40.13
C ASP A 280 1.70 -21.73 -41.15
N SER A 281 2.14 -21.89 -42.41
CA SER A 281 1.44 -21.70 -43.69
C SER A 281 0.53 -20.47 -43.94
N ASP A 282 1.05 -19.59 -44.80
CA ASP A 282 0.42 -19.11 -46.06
C ASP A 282 -1.04 -18.61 -45.99
N ASP A 283 -1.23 -17.29 -45.82
CA ASP A 283 -2.08 -16.52 -46.75
C ASP A 283 -1.99 -14.99 -46.55
N SER A 284 -1.66 -14.30 -47.65
CA SER A 284 -1.91 -12.88 -47.96
C SER A 284 -1.35 -11.78 -47.04
N ASP A 285 -0.23 -11.22 -47.51
CA ASP A 285 0.05 -9.78 -47.63
C ASP A 285 -1.05 -8.83 -47.11
N ALA A 286 -0.85 -8.31 -45.91
CA ALA A 286 -1.39 -7.04 -45.47
C ALA A 286 -0.30 -6.30 -44.68
N GLY A 287 0.76 -5.89 -45.40
CA GLY A 287 1.68 -4.87 -44.89
C GLY A 287 0.88 -3.67 -44.37
N PHE A 288 1.09 -3.33 -43.10
CA PHE A 288 0.43 -2.20 -42.46
C PHE A 288 0.80 -0.91 -43.19
N GLY A 289 -0.12 -0.45 -44.02
CA GLY A 289 -0.05 0.82 -44.72
C GLY A 289 0.07 1.96 -43.71
N LYS A 290 1.11 2.76 -43.90
CA LYS A 290 1.32 4.07 -43.29
C LYS A 290 0.06 4.92 -43.48
N GLY A 291 -0.80 4.99 -42.46
CA GLY A 291 -2.06 5.72 -42.53
C GLY A 291 -3.20 5.27 -41.61
N MET A 292 -3.03 4.23 -40.80
CA MET A 292 -4.05 3.86 -39.81
C MET A 292 -4.05 4.85 -38.64
N SER A 293 -5.20 5.45 -38.33
CA SER A 293 -5.31 6.38 -37.20
C SER A 293 -5.06 5.66 -35.88
N VAL A 294 -4.41 6.36 -34.93
CA VAL A 294 -4.11 5.84 -33.58
C VAL A 294 -5.36 5.26 -32.91
N GLU A 295 -6.51 5.87 -33.15
CA GLU A 295 -7.82 5.43 -32.66
C GLU A 295 -8.25 4.06 -33.22
N ALA A 296 -7.93 3.77 -34.48
CA ALA A 296 -8.24 2.49 -35.11
C ALA A 296 -7.33 1.36 -34.59
N ALA A 297 -6.06 1.66 -34.30
CA ALA A 297 -5.13 0.72 -33.68
C ALA A 297 -5.56 0.37 -32.24
N LEU A 298 -5.93 1.38 -31.44
CA LEU A 298 -6.44 1.19 -30.08
C LEU A 298 -7.75 0.39 -30.04
N ARG A 299 -8.64 0.61 -31.03
CA ARG A 299 -9.89 -0.15 -31.17
C ARG A 299 -9.62 -1.61 -31.54
N ALA A 300 -8.72 -1.86 -32.49
CA ALA A 300 -8.31 -3.21 -32.87
C ALA A 300 -7.63 -3.96 -31.71
N GLU A 301 -6.82 -3.26 -30.91
CA GLU A 301 -6.15 -3.86 -29.75
C GLU A 301 -7.13 -4.16 -28.62
N ARG A 302 -8.10 -3.27 -28.34
CA ARG A 302 -9.19 -3.55 -27.40
C ARG A 302 -10.02 -4.76 -27.84
N GLU A 303 -10.28 -4.91 -29.13
CA GLU A 303 -10.97 -6.08 -29.68
C GLU A 303 -10.14 -7.37 -29.53
N ARG A 304 -8.82 -7.31 -29.77
CA ARG A 304 -7.91 -8.44 -29.52
C ARG A 304 -7.87 -8.82 -28.04
N GLN A 305 -7.75 -7.85 -27.14
CA GLN A 305 -7.74 -8.09 -25.70
C GLN A 305 -9.10 -8.62 -25.20
N GLN A 306 -10.21 -8.13 -25.75
CA GLN A 306 -11.55 -8.67 -25.46
C GLN A 306 -11.70 -10.09 -25.97
N ARG A 307 -11.18 -10.43 -27.15
CA ARG A 307 -11.16 -11.82 -27.66
C ARG A 307 -10.31 -12.72 -26.77
N ARG A 308 -9.10 -12.31 -26.38
CA ARG A 308 -8.26 -13.06 -25.43
C ARG A 308 -8.94 -13.26 -24.07
N ARG A 309 -9.66 -12.24 -23.58
CA ARG A 309 -10.46 -12.33 -22.34
C ARG A 309 -11.66 -13.24 -22.51
N ALA A 310 -12.35 -13.20 -23.65
CA ALA A 310 -13.48 -14.07 -23.97
C ALA A 310 -13.06 -15.54 -24.13
N ASP A 311 -11.91 -15.80 -24.73
CA ASP A 311 -11.34 -17.16 -24.85
C ASP A 311 -10.92 -17.71 -23.47
N MET A 312 -10.45 -16.84 -22.58
CA MET A 312 -10.09 -17.20 -21.20
C MET A 312 -11.28 -17.17 -20.23
N ASP A 313 -12.47 -16.74 -20.66
CA ASP A 313 -13.68 -16.57 -19.83
C ASP A 313 -14.19 -17.91 -19.26
N MET A 314 -13.78 -19.04 -19.85
CA MET A 314 -14.01 -20.39 -19.31
C MET A 314 -13.19 -20.67 -18.03
N TYR A 315 -12.07 -19.98 -17.80
CA TYR A 315 -11.13 -20.21 -16.70
C TYR A 315 -11.20 -19.15 -15.59
N TYR A 316 -11.85 -18.01 -15.83
CA TYR A 316 -12.13 -17.02 -14.80
C TYR A 316 -13.43 -17.38 -14.08
N LEU A 317 -13.33 -17.77 -12.81
CA LEU A 317 -14.50 -17.91 -11.94
C LEU A 317 -15.19 -16.54 -11.85
N LYS A 318 -16.34 -16.42 -12.53
CA LYS A 318 -17.24 -15.28 -12.40
C LYS A 318 -17.74 -15.23 -10.96
N GLY A 319 -17.03 -14.48 -10.12
CA GLY A 319 -17.40 -14.23 -8.73
C GLY A 319 -18.63 -13.33 -8.69
N GLY A 320 -19.82 -13.94 -8.59
CA GLY A 320 -21.04 -13.26 -8.16
C GLY A 320 -22.23 -13.40 -9.10
N ASP A 321 -22.84 -14.59 -9.14
CA ASP A 321 -24.27 -14.76 -9.48
C ASP A 321 -24.93 -15.84 -8.61
N ALA A 322 -24.51 -15.93 -7.34
CA ALA A 322 -25.19 -16.77 -6.34
C ALA A 322 -26.43 -16.11 -5.71
N ALA A 323 -26.76 -14.87 -6.09
CA ALA A 323 -27.93 -14.14 -5.55
C ALA A 323 -29.16 -14.15 -6.47
N ALA A 324 -29.05 -14.57 -7.74
CA ALA A 324 -30.17 -14.55 -8.69
C ALA A 324 -30.92 -15.89 -8.83
N ALA A 325 -30.36 -17.00 -8.33
CA ALA A 325 -30.98 -18.33 -8.46
C ALA A 325 -32.06 -18.65 -7.39
N ALA A 326 -32.27 -17.78 -6.40
CA ALA A 326 -33.25 -18.00 -5.32
C ALA A 326 -34.63 -17.32 -5.57
N ALA A 327 -34.82 -16.60 -6.68
CA ALA A 327 -36.02 -15.80 -6.94
C ALA A 327 -36.87 -16.30 -8.13
N GLY A 328 -36.74 -17.58 -8.51
CA GLY A 328 -37.38 -18.13 -9.72
C GLY A 328 -38.19 -19.40 -9.53
N ALA A 329 -38.62 -19.73 -8.31
CA ALA A 329 -39.42 -20.93 -8.05
C ALA A 329 -40.60 -20.61 -7.13
N ASP A 330 -41.47 -19.69 -7.57
CA ASP A 330 -42.80 -19.59 -7.00
C ASP A 330 -43.77 -19.07 -8.08
N ALA A 331 -44.44 -19.99 -8.79
CA ALA A 331 -45.81 -19.84 -9.27
C ALA A 331 -46.26 -21.03 -10.16
N SER A 332 -47.40 -21.61 -9.76
CA SER A 332 -48.41 -22.29 -10.58
C SER A 332 -48.20 -23.78 -10.91
N GLY A 333 -49.01 -24.61 -10.26
CA GLY A 333 -49.18 -26.04 -10.58
C GLY A 333 -50.00 -26.84 -9.56
N THR A 334 -51.22 -26.40 -9.25
CA THR A 334 -52.36 -27.24 -8.78
C THR A 334 -52.41 -28.55 -9.59
N VAL A 335 -52.76 -29.76 -9.15
CA VAL A 335 -53.64 -30.36 -8.13
C VAL A 335 -53.32 -31.86 -8.15
N ASP A 336 -53.33 -32.58 -7.03
CA ASP A 336 -54.32 -33.65 -6.75
C ASP A 336 -53.95 -34.51 -5.53
N ALA A 337 -55.00 -34.86 -4.80
CA ALA A 337 -54.99 -35.68 -3.61
C ALA A 337 -54.72 -37.16 -3.91
N CYS A 338 -54.00 -37.85 -3.03
CA CYS A 338 -54.36 -39.23 -2.69
C CYS A 338 -53.87 -39.59 -1.28
N ALA A 339 -54.83 -40.05 -0.48
CA ALA A 339 -54.69 -40.51 0.89
C ALA A 339 -54.26 -41.99 0.94
N CYS A 340 -53.42 -42.32 1.92
CA CYS A 340 -53.22 -43.61 2.60
C CYS A 340 -52.35 -43.29 3.83
N GLY A 341 -52.65 -43.55 5.11
CA GLY A 341 -53.55 -44.50 5.74
C GLY A 341 -52.73 -45.41 6.68
N GLY A 342 -52.95 -45.32 8.00
CA GLY A 342 -52.58 -46.33 9.03
C GLY A 342 -51.24 -46.13 9.74
N SER A 343 -51.21 -45.79 11.05
CA SER A 343 -51.22 -46.70 12.23
C SER A 343 -49.90 -47.49 12.41
N SER A 344 -49.31 -47.78 13.56
CA SER A 344 -49.57 -47.62 15.00
C SER A 344 -48.43 -48.35 15.75
N GLY A 345 -48.20 -48.05 17.04
CA GLY A 345 -47.50 -48.92 18.01
C GLY A 345 -46.09 -48.44 18.40
N ALA A 346 -45.81 -47.93 19.60
CA ALA A 346 -45.89 -48.48 20.96
C ALA A 346 -44.67 -49.35 21.38
N GLY A 347 -44.08 -48.99 22.53
CA GLY A 347 -43.09 -49.76 23.31
C GLY A 347 -41.67 -49.22 23.13
N GLY A 348 -40.87 -48.88 24.15
CA GLY A 348 -40.96 -49.11 25.58
C GLY A 348 -39.52 -49.27 26.12
N ALA A 349 -39.17 -48.48 27.14
CA ALA A 349 -38.17 -48.69 28.21
C ALA A 349 -36.75 -49.23 27.90
N GLY A 350 -35.73 -48.57 28.47
CA GLY A 350 -34.41 -49.16 28.65
C GLY A 350 -33.38 -48.19 29.24
N CYS A 351 -33.19 -48.24 30.55
CA CYS A 351 -32.31 -47.40 31.36
C CYS A 351 -30.80 -47.62 31.12
N ALA A 352 -30.05 -46.53 31.35
CA ALA A 352 -28.81 -46.40 32.13
C ALA A 352 -27.60 -47.33 31.87
N GLY A 353 -26.45 -46.68 31.68
CA GLY A 353 -25.13 -47.29 31.83
C GLY A 353 -24.04 -46.23 31.63
N GLU A 354 -23.69 -45.54 32.72
CA GLU A 354 -22.50 -44.70 32.81
C GLU A 354 -21.22 -45.52 32.61
N ALA A 355 -20.26 -44.83 31.98
CA ALA A 355 -18.84 -45.09 31.79
C ALA A 355 -18.07 -45.47 33.08
N PRO A 356 -16.79 -45.87 33.00
CA PRO A 356 -15.89 -45.84 31.83
C PRO A 356 -15.37 -47.18 31.32
#